data_AF-A0AAQ0JIL5-F1
#
_entry.id   AF-A0AAQ0JIL5-F1
#
_cell.length_a   1.000
_cell.length_b   1.000
_cell.length_c   1.000
_cell.angle_alpha   90.00
_cell.angle_beta   90.00
_cell.angle_gamma   90.00
#
_symmetry.space_group_name_H-M   'P 1'
#
loop_
_entity.id
_entity.type
_entity.pdbx_description
1 polymer ?
#
loop_
_entity_poly.entity_id
_entity_poly.type
_entity_poly.pdbx_seq_one_letter_code
_entity_poly.pdbx_strand_id
1 'polypeptide(L)'
;MKVSRDFGIVVRRAALSAKNVDLSTVMTEFNLGRYFDESDNLVSLGPFFGGDAADECMRSLEKLGLTYIEDFFIFEGFVPDWCSFEVF
;
A
#
# COMPACT_ATOMS: atom_id res chain seq x y z
N MET A 1 -7.57 -7.91 -6.87
CA MET A 1 -7.61 -6.92 -5.78
C MET A 1 -7.48 -5.53 -6.38
N LYS A 2 -8.34 -4.58 -6.03
CA LYS A 2 -8.29 -3.20 -6.50
C LYS A 2 -7.10 -2.44 -5.91
N VAL A 3 -6.59 -1.49 -6.67
CA VAL A 3 -5.56 -0.55 -6.23
C VAL A 3 -5.94 0.87 -6.67
N SER A 4 -5.72 1.84 -5.78
CA SER A 4 -5.94 3.24 -6.09
C SER A 4 -4.89 3.75 -7.07
N ARG A 5 -5.31 4.46 -8.13
CA ARG A 5 -4.41 5.21 -9.03
C ARG A 5 -3.83 6.47 -8.37
N ASP A 6 -4.47 6.95 -7.31
CA ASP A 6 -4.02 8.09 -6.51
C ASP A 6 -3.11 7.54 -5.41
N PHE A 7 -1.86 7.28 -5.80
CA PHE A 7 -0.77 6.80 -4.97
C PHE A 7 -1.13 5.59 -4.07
N GLY A 8 -1.78 4.57 -4.61
CA GLY A 8 -2.07 3.35 -3.85
C GLY A 8 -0.80 2.57 -3.53
N ILE A 9 -0.70 1.98 -2.34
CA ILE A 9 0.47 1.14 -2.00
C ILE A 9 0.04 -0.32 -2.00
N VAL A 10 0.76 -1.18 -2.72
CA VAL A 10 0.50 -2.62 -2.76
C VAL A 10 1.55 -3.34 -1.95
N VAL A 11 1.14 -4.17 -1.00
CA VAL A 11 2.00 -4.89 -0.07
C VAL A 11 1.77 -6.39 -0.21
N ARG A 12 2.85 -7.18 -0.28
CA ARG A 12 2.79 -8.64 -0.28
C ARG A 12 2.56 -9.19 1.13
N ARG A 13 1.48 -9.95 1.32
CA ARG A 13 1.19 -10.63 2.60
C ARG A 13 2.29 -11.61 3.01
N ALA A 14 2.90 -12.30 2.04
CA ALA A 14 4.02 -13.19 2.30
C ALA A 14 5.22 -12.45 2.94
N ALA A 15 5.47 -11.20 2.56
CA ALA A 15 6.54 -10.39 3.17
C ALA A 15 6.21 -10.00 4.61
N LEU A 16 4.95 -9.62 4.87
CA LEU A 16 4.47 -9.32 6.23
C LEU A 16 4.67 -10.51 7.16
N SER A 17 4.27 -11.71 6.71
CA SER A 17 4.45 -12.94 7.49
C SER A 17 5.93 -13.32 7.66
N ALA A 18 6.72 -13.27 6.59
CA ALA A 18 8.14 -13.65 6.63
C ALA A 18 8.99 -12.72 7.52
N LYS A 19 8.66 -11.43 7.54
CA LYS A 19 9.38 -10.40 8.30
C LYS A 19 8.71 -10.07 9.65
N ASN A 20 7.62 -10.75 9.99
CA ASN A 20 6.84 -10.52 11.21
C ASN A 20 6.42 -9.04 11.39
N VAL A 21 5.95 -8.43 10.30
CA VAL A 21 5.54 -7.03 10.25
C VAL A 21 4.06 -6.90 10.53
N ASP A 22 3.71 -6.07 11.52
CA ASP A 22 2.32 -5.68 11.79
C ASP A 22 2.01 -4.32 11.16
N LEU A 23 1.09 -4.32 10.19
CA LEU A 23 0.64 -3.10 9.52
C LEU A 23 -0.24 -2.21 10.42
N SER A 24 -0.73 -2.68 11.57
CA SER A 24 -1.60 -1.89 12.46
C SER A 24 -0.99 -0.54 12.85
N THR A 25 0.33 -0.48 12.99
CA THR A 25 1.09 0.75 13.25
C THR A 25 0.94 1.75 12.11
N VAL A 26 1.17 1.34 10.87
CA VAL A 26 1.01 2.17 9.67
C VAL A 26 -0.45 2.57 9.47
N MET A 27 -1.38 1.65 9.69
CA MET A 27 -2.81 1.94 9.59
C MET A 27 -3.22 3.04 10.57
N THR A 28 -2.69 3.01 11.79
CA THR A 28 -2.94 4.05 12.81
C THR A 28 -2.26 5.37 12.44
N GLU A 29 -0.99 5.34 12.03
CA GLU A 29 -0.20 6.52 11.67
C GLU A 29 -0.88 7.34 10.54
N PHE A 30 -1.41 6.65 9.53
CA PHE A 30 -2.07 7.29 8.38
C PHE A 30 -3.59 7.37 8.50
N ASN A 31 -4.15 7.09 9.68
CA ASN A 31 -5.60 7.12 9.96
C ASN A 31 -6.44 6.28 8.97
N LEU A 32 -5.91 5.14 8.55
CA LEU A 32 -6.59 4.20 7.66
C LEU A 32 -7.52 3.31 8.49
N GLY A 33 -8.84 3.49 8.36
CA GLY A 33 -9.81 2.66 9.07
C GLY A 33 -9.91 1.22 8.57
N ARG A 34 -9.50 0.97 7.32
CA ARG A 34 -9.40 -0.34 6.67
C ARG A 34 -8.46 -0.27 5.48
N TYR A 35 -8.01 -1.41 4.99
CA TYR A 35 -7.31 -1.49 3.70
C TYR A 35 -8.22 -0.98 2.57
N PHE A 36 -7.60 -0.44 1.51
CA PHE A 36 -8.32 -0.03 0.31
C PHE A 36 -9.03 -1.23 -0.33
N ASP A 37 -8.28 -2.32 -0.47
CA ASP A 37 -8.76 -3.65 -0.81
C ASP A 37 -7.75 -4.69 -0.33
N GLU A 38 -8.13 -5.96 -0.29
CA GLU A 38 -7.24 -7.05 0.08
C GLU A 38 -7.58 -8.35 -0.66
N SER A 39 -6.60 -9.23 -0.75
CA SER A 39 -6.74 -10.60 -1.23
C SER A 39 -5.90 -11.54 -0.36
N ASP A 40 -5.90 -12.83 -0.66
CA ASP A 40 -5.12 -13.83 0.07
C ASP A 40 -3.60 -13.53 0.05
N ASN A 41 -3.11 -12.90 -1.02
CA ASN A 41 -1.68 -12.67 -1.26
C ASN A 41 -1.24 -11.21 -1.11
N LEU A 42 -2.15 -10.26 -1.26
CA LEU A 42 -1.84 -8.83 -1.35
C LEU A 42 -2.74 -8.00 -0.43
N VAL A 43 -2.22 -6.86 0.01
CA VAL A 43 -2.95 -5.79 0.68
C VAL A 43 -2.77 -4.50 -0.12
N SER A 44 -3.83 -3.75 -0.34
CA SER A 44 -3.79 -2.41 -0.91
C SER A 44 -4.05 -1.36 0.17
N LEU A 45 -3.14 -0.40 0.33
CA LEU A 45 -3.29 0.77 1.19
C LEU A 45 -3.61 2.01 0.35
N GLY A 46 -4.27 2.98 0.98
CA GLY A 46 -4.65 4.25 0.35
C GLY A 46 -6.16 4.37 0.11
N PRO A 47 -6.59 5.27 -0.80
CA PRO A 47 -5.78 6.21 -1.59
C PRO A 47 -4.96 7.17 -0.70
N PHE A 48 -3.79 7.60 -1.19
CA PHE A 48 -3.04 8.70 -0.59
C PHE A 48 -3.19 9.94 -1.49
N PHE A 49 -3.64 11.04 -0.92
CA PHE A 49 -3.83 12.28 -1.68
C PHE A 49 -2.52 13.08 -1.69
N GLY A 50 -1.70 12.85 -2.70
CA GLY A 50 -0.41 13.51 -2.90
C GLY A 50 0.78 12.59 -2.67
N GLY A 51 1.83 12.77 -3.48
CA GLY A 51 3.04 11.94 -3.44
C GLY A 51 3.75 11.97 -2.10
N ASP A 52 3.74 13.12 -1.41
CA ASP A 52 4.38 13.26 -0.11
C ASP A 52 3.80 12.29 0.95
N ALA A 53 2.48 12.10 0.97
CA ALA A 53 1.84 11.19 1.92
C ALA A 53 2.14 9.72 1.62
N ALA A 54 2.25 9.37 0.34
CA ALA A 54 2.64 8.02 -0.09
C ALA A 54 4.13 7.75 0.21
N ASP A 55 5.00 8.74 0.02
CA ASP A 55 6.42 8.67 0.35
C ASP A 55 6.64 8.55 1.87
N GLU A 56 5.86 9.26 2.68
CA GLU A 56 5.86 9.09 4.13
C GLU A 56 5.44 7.67 4.53
N CYS A 57 4.36 7.15 3.93
CA CYS A 57 3.92 5.78 4.19
C CYS A 57 4.97 4.75 3.75
N MET A 58 5.61 4.95 2.60
CA MET A 58 6.73 4.13 2.15
C MET A 58 7.85 4.11 3.20
N ARG A 59 8.27 5.27 3.70
CA ARG A 59 9.30 5.35 4.75
C ARG A 59 8.89 4.65 6.04
N SER A 60 7.62 4.72 6.44
CA SER A 60 7.13 3.99 7.60
C SER A 60 7.13 2.47 7.38
N LEU A 61 6.80 2.00 6.19
CA LEU A 61 6.91 0.58 5.82
C LEU A 61 8.38 0.11 5.81
N GLU A 62 9.31 0.93 5.30
CA GLU A 62 10.74 0.62 5.33
C GLU A 62 11.30 0.56 6.75
N LYS A 63 10.85 1.45 7.65
CA LYS A 63 11.21 1.40 9.09
C LYS A 63 10.74 0.12 9.78
N LEU A 64 9.66 -0.50 9.29
CA LEU A 64 9.19 -1.80 9.75
C LEU A 64 9.99 -2.97 9.15
N GLY A 65 10.96 -2.69 8.27
CA GLY A 65 11.84 -3.69 7.66
C GLY A 65 11.36 -4.23 6.31
N LEU A 66 10.29 -3.67 5.74
CA LEU A 66 9.87 -3.98 4.38
C LEU A 66 10.80 -3.32 3.36
N THR A 67 10.97 -3.94 2.21
CA THR A 67 11.85 -3.49 1.14
C THR A 67 11.02 -3.03 -0.05
N TYR A 68 11.23 -1.78 -0.48
CA TYR A 68 10.56 -1.24 -1.66
C TYR A 68 10.87 -2.08 -2.91
N ILE A 69 9.89 -2.21 -3.80
CA ILE A 69 9.82 -3.12 -4.97
C ILE A 69 9.71 -4.61 -4.61
N GLU A 70 10.48 -5.10 -3.64
CA GLU A 70 10.50 -6.52 -3.29
C GLU A 70 9.26 -6.95 -2.51
N ASP A 71 8.87 -6.16 -1.50
CA ASP A 71 7.77 -6.48 -0.60
C ASP A 71 6.55 -5.60 -0.83
N PHE A 72 6.76 -4.36 -1.27
CA PHE A 72 5.69 -3.41 -1.55
C PHE A 72 6.14 -2.36 -2.58
N PHE A 73 5.18 -1.69 -3.21
CA PHE A 73 5.46 -0.58 -4.11
C PHE A 73 4.33 0.45 -4.13
N ILE A 74 4.64 1.67 -4.55
CA ILE A 74 3.66 2.73 -4.80
C ILE A 74 3.18 2.58 -6.25
N PHE A 75 1.87 2.45 -6.42
CA PHE A 75 1.16 2.49 -7.68
C PHE A 75 0.52 3.87 -7.86
N GLU A 76 0.95 4.58 -8.89
CA GLU A 76 0.35 5.83 -9.32
C GLU A 76 0.11 5.82 -10.82
N GLY A 77 -0.95 6.51 -11.27
CA GLY A 77 -1.26 6.57 -12.69
C GLY A 77 -2.10 7.80 -13.04
N PHE A 78 -1.63 8.55 -14.03
CA PHE A 78 -2.41 9.64 -14.62
C PHE A 78 -3.36 9.09 -15.68
N VAL A 79 -4.54 8.66 -15.24
CA VAL A 79 -5.60 8.11 -16.09
C VAL A 79 -6.95 8.80 -15.85
N PRO A 80 -7.90 8.72 -16.79
CA PRO A 80 -9.24 9.26 -16.59
C PRO A 80 -9.98 8.65 -15.40
N ASP A 81 -10.89 9.41 -14.80
CA ASP A 81 -11.64 9.02 -13.60
C ASP A 81 -12.48 7.74 -13.75
N TRP A 82 -12.85 7.37 -14.98
CA TRP A 82 -13.61 6.15 -15.27
C TRP A 82 -12.73 4.88 -15.32
N CYS A 83 -11.41 5.02 -15.26
CA CYS A 83 -10.47 3.90 -15.34
C CYS A 83 -10.16 3.34 -13.94
N SER A 84 -10.15 2.02 -13.81
CA SER A 84 -9.84 1.30 -12.57
C SER A 84 -8.77 0.23 -12.80
N PHE A 85 -8.00 -0.09 -11.76
CA PHE A 85 -6.94 -1.08 -11.81
C PHE A 85 -7.14 -2.20 -10.80
N GLU A 86 -6.75 -3.40 -11.21
CA GLU A 86 -6.71 -4.58 -10.37
C GLU A 86 -5.36 -5.28 -10.53
N VAL A 87 -4.86 -5.82 -9.41
CA VAL A 87 -3.65 -6.62 -9.31
C VAL A 87 -4.00 -8.03 -8.81
N PHE A 88 -3.24 -9.01 -9.27
CA PHE A 88 -3.50 -10.45 -9.10
C PHE A 88 -2.26 -11.17 -8.56
#